data_AF-A0A0V0TZX7-F1
#
_entry.id   AF-A0A0V0TZX7-F1
#
_cell.length_a   1.000
_cell.length_b   1.000
_cell.length_c   1.000
_cell.angle_alpha   90.00
_cell.angle_beta   90.00
_cell.angle_gamma   90.00
#
_symmetry.space_group_name_H-M   'P 1'
#
loop_
_entity.id
_entity.type
_entity.pdbx_description
1 polymer ?
#
loop_
_entity_poly.entity_id
_entity_poly.type
_entity_poly.pdbx_seq_one_letter_code
_entity_poly.pdbx_strand_id
1 'polypeptide(L)'
;MVTRAVHLELVPQMTTVRVLQALRRFMARRGRPKIIQSDNFRSFKRAAAEFRQLWQSIDVDRVQRELVGHRIHWKFIPDRAPWMGGY
;
A
#
# COMPACT_ATOMS: atom_id res chain seq x y z
N MET A 1 -1.78 -9.74 -21.39
CA MET A 1 -2.88 -10.39 -20.64
C MET A 1 -2.83 -9.86 -19.21
N VAL A 2 -3.94 -9.31 -18.69
CA VAL A 2 -4.01 -8.79 -17.31
C VAL A 2 -4.79 -9.81 -16.49
N THR A 3 -4.14 -10.46 -15.53
CA THR A 3 -4.80 -11.40 -14.62
C THR A 3 -5.38 -10.64 -13.44
N ARG A 4 -6.61 -10.97 -13.06
CA ARG A 4 -7.30 -10.42 -11.88
C ARG A 4 -7.39 -11.50 -10.81
N ALA A 5 -7.01 -11.15 -9.60
CA ALA A 5 -7.09 -12.04 -8.45
C ALA A 5 -7.63 -11.28 -7.25
N VAL A 6 -8.49 -11.93 -6.47
CA VAL A 6 -9.08 -11.36 -5.26
C VAL A 6 -8.44 -12.03 -4.05
N HIS A 7 -8.02 -11.21 -3.07
CA HIS A 7 -7.53 -11.68 -1.77
C HIS A 7 -8.42 -11.10 -0.68
N LEU A 8 -9.07 -11.99 0.08
CA LEU A 8 -9.89 -11.61 1.23
C LEU A 8 -9.16 -12.00 2.50
N GLU A 9 -9.05 -11.06 3.44
CA GLU A 9 -8.47 -11.28 4.76
C GLU A 9 -9.37 -10.61 5.80
N LEU A 10 -9.77 -11.37 6.84
CA LEU A 10 -10.52 -10.82 7.95
C LEU A 10 -9.57 -10.07 8.90
N VAL A 11 -9.85 -8.78 9.10
CA VAL A 11 -9.09 -7.93 10.03
C VAL A 11 -10.03 -7.46 11.13
N PRO A 12 -9.77 -7.79 12.41
CA PRO A 12 -10.74 -7.52 13.49
C PRO A 12 -11.00 -6.04 13.78
N GLN A 13 -10.07 -5.14 13.43
CA GLN A 13 -10.22 -3.71 13.60
C GLN A 13 -9.55 -2.94 12.47
N MET A 14 -10.13 -1.81 12.06
CA MET A 14 -9.60 -0.96 11.00
C MET A 14 -8.60 0.10 11.53
N THR A 15 -7.65 -0.30 12.39
CA THR A 15 -6.58 0.59 12.87
C THR A 15 -5.37 0.55 11.95
N THR A 16 -4.53 1.59 11.96
CA THR A 16 -3.32 1.65 11.11
C THR A 16 -2.40 0.45 11.30
N VAL A 17 -2.16 0.04 12.55
CA VAL A 17 -1.32 -1.12 12.88
C VAL A 17 -1.88 -2.40 12.27
N ARG A 18 -3.21 -2.61 12.37
CA ARG A 18 -3.86 -3.80 11.82
C ARG A 18 -3.81 -3.82 10.29
N VAL A 19 -4.00 -2.67 9.64
CA VAL A 19 -3.88 -2.52 8.19
C VAL A 19 -2.45 -2.86 7.72
N LEU A 20 -1.43 -2.34 8.39
CA LEU A 20 -0.03 -2.63 8.05
C LEU A 20 0.31 -4.11 8.24
N GLN A 21 -0.18 -4.72 9.31
CA GLN A 21 -0.03 -6.17 9.53
C GLN A 21 -0.70 -7.00 8.43
N ALA A 22 -1.90 -6.61 7.99
CA ALA A 22 -2.61 -7.26 6.89
C ALA A 22 -1.86 -7.08 5.56
N LEU A 23 -1.38 -5.88 5.26
CA LEU A 23 -0.56 -5.63 4.07
C LEU A 23 0.73 -6.43 4.07
N ARG A 24 1.40 -6.55 5.23
CA ARG A 24 2.60 -7.39 5.36
C ARG A 24 2.30 -8.85 5.05
N ARG A 25 1.19 -9.39 5.57
CA ARG A 25 0.72 -10.75 5.26
C ARG A 25 0.38 -10.93 3.79
N PHE A 26 -0.30 -9.96 3.19
CA PHE A 26 -0.59 -9.95 1.76
C PHE A 26 0.70 -10.00 0.94
N MET A 27 1.66 -9.10 1.22
CA MET A 27 2.93 -9.02 0.50
C MET A 27 3.78 -10.29 0.64
N ALA A 28 3.76 -10.93 1.81
CA ALA A 28 4.45 -12.20 2.03
C ALA A 28 3.88 -13.34 1.18
N ARG A 29 2.56 -13.34 0.90
CA ARG A 29 1.89 -14.42 0.15
C ARG A 29 1.78 -14.15 -1.35
N ARG A 30 1.57 -12.91 -1.75
CA ARG A 30 1.27 -12.51 -3.14
C ARG A 30 2.41 -11.73 -3.79
N GLY A 31 3.47 -11.48 -3.05
CA GLY A 31 4.51 -10.58 -3.48
C GLY A 31 4.11 -9.13 -3.28
N ARG A 32 5.07 -8.25 -3.54
CA ARG A 32 4.96 -6.85 -3.18
C ARG A 32 4.31 -6.04 -4.30
N PRO A 33 3.23 -5.28 -4.03
CA PRO A 33 2.59 -4.46 -5.04
C PRO A 33 3.50 -3.29 -5.43
N LYS A 34 3.48 -2.92 -6.73
CA LYS A 34 4.07 -1.67 -7.19
C LYS A 34 3.17 -0.47 -6.88
N ILE A 35 1.85 -0.68 -6.97
CA ILE A 35 0.83 0.35 -6.76
C ILE A 35 -0.21 -0.18 -5.77
N ILE A 36 -0.56 0.62 -4.78
CA ILE A 36 -1.72 0.42 -3.91
C ILE A 36 -2.70 1.56 -4.18
N GLN A 37 -3.95 1.23 -4.47
CA GLN A 37 -5.03 2.22 -4.58
C GLN A 37 -6.03 1.97 -3.46
N SER A 38 -6.37 3.02 -2.70
CA SER A 38 -7.34 2.94 -1.60
C SER A 38 -8.26 4.15 -1.54
N ASP A 39 -9.31 4.05 -0.73
CA ASP A 39 -10.08 5.20 -0.28
C ASP A 39 -9.28 6.07 0.71
N ASN A 40 -9.89 7.21 1.10
CA ASN A 40 -9.29 8.20 1.99
C ASN A 40 -9.48 7.89 3.49
N PHE A 41 -9.77 6.64 3.87
CA PHE A 41 -9.92 6.31 5.29
C PHE A 41 -8.64 6.63 6.07
N ARG A 42 -8.81 7.08 7.33
CA ARG A 42 -7.71 7.62 8.16
C ARG A 42 -6.57 6.61 8.34
N SER A 43 -6.91 5.33 8.50
CA SER A 43 -5.92 4.26 8.68
C SER A 43 -5.04 4.06 7.45
N PHE A 44 -5.60 4.16 6.23
CA PHE A 44 -4.83 4.09 4.98
C PHE A 44 -3.97 5.34 4.76
N LYS A 45 -4.49 6.53 5.05
CA LYS A 45 -3.71 7.79 4.99
C LYS A 45 -2.49 7.73 5.92
N ARG A 46 -2.67 7.24 7.14
CA ARG A 46 -1.55 7.05 8.09
C ARG A 46 -0.58 5.97 7.62
N ALA A 47 -1.07 4.81 7.18
CA ALA A 47 -0.20 3.76 6.64
C ALA A 47 0.66 4.26 5.46
N ALA A 48 0.07 5.00 4.53
CA ALA A 48 0.79 5.60 3.41
C ALA A 48 1.83 6.64 3.86
N ALA A 49 1.56 7.39 4.93
CA ALA A 49 2.54 8.30 5.53
C ALA A 49 3.72 7.55 6.16
N GLU A 50 3.46 6.47 6.90
CA GLU A 50 4.50 5.61 7.47
C GLU A 50 5.39 4.99 6.38
N PHE A 51 4.80 4.49 5.29
CA PHE A 51 5.58 4.02 4.14
C PHE A 51 6.49 5.10 3.56
N ARG A 52 6.00 6.34 3.40
CA ARG A 52 6.81 7.46 2.90
C ARG A 52 7.96 7.80 3.83
N GLN A 53 7.73 7.84 5.15
CA GLN A 53 8.78 8.08 6.13
C GLN A 53 9.85 7.00 6.11
N LEU A 54 9.44 5.73 6.03
CA LEU A 54 10.36 4.59 5.97
C LEU A 54 11.26 4.67 4.73
N TRP A 55 10.72 5.09 3.59
CA TRP A 55 11.51 5.33 2.37
C TRP A 55 12.44 6.54 2.46
N GLN A 56 12.05 7.60 3.18
CA GLN A 56 12.90 8.77 3.40
C GLN A 56 14.06 8.49 4.37
N SER A 57 13.89 7.52 5.28
CA SER A 57 14.91 7.14 6.26
C SER A 57 15.99 6.20 5.73
N ILE A 58 15.82 5.66 4.51
CA ILE A 58 16.82 4.77 3.90
C ILE A 58 17.83 5.63 3.15
N ASP A 59 19.08 5.65 3.62
CA ASP A 59 20.18 6.44 3.07
C ASP A 59 20.53 6.05 1.62
N VAL A 60 20.81 7.07 0.80
CA VAL A 60 20.11 7.21 -0.49
C VAL A 60 20.94 6.85 -1.73
N ASP A 61 22.25 7.06 -1.79
CA ASP A 61 22.88 7.10 -3.11
C ASP A 61 23.19 5.74 -3.75
N ARG A 62 23.36 4.70 -2.95
CA ARG A 62 23.67 3.36 -3.47
C ARG A 62 22.46 2.42 -3.38
N VAL A 63 21.73 2.50 -2.27
CA VAL A 63 20.58 1.64 -1.99
C VAL A 63 19.31 2.14 -2.71
N GLN A 64 19.09 3.46 -2.89
CA GLN A 64 17.94 3.89 -3.69
C GLN A 64 18.05 3.47 -5.15
N ARG A 65 19.23 3.48 -5.78
CA ARG A 65 19.32 3.12 -7.21
C ARG A 65 18.86 1.69 -7.48
N GLU A 66 19.19 0.76 -6.59
CA GLU A 66 18.71 -0.63 -6.66
C GLU A 66 17.26 -0.77 -6.16
N LEU A 67 16.86 -0.01 -5.12
CA LEU A 67 15.51 -0.09 -4.52
C LEU A 67 14.46 0.84 -5.15
N VAL A 68 14.79 1.67 -6.15
CA VAL A 68 13.82 2.55 -6.83
C VAL A 68 12.75 1.73 -7.53
N GLY A 69 13.14 0.63 -8.18
CA GLY A 69 12.20 -0.36 -8.73
C GLY A 69 11.35 -1.04 -7.65
N HIS A 70 11.77 -0.89 -6.39
CA HIS A 70 11.09 -1.39 -5.23
C HIS A 70 10.24 -0.32 -4.50
N ARG A 71 9.94 0.86 -5.03
CA ARG A 71 9.01 1.76 -4.32
C ARG A 71 7.54 1.33 -4.48
N ILE A 72 6.80 1.34 -3.38
CA ILE A 72 5.33 1.17 -3.40
C ILE A 72 4.72 2.55 -3.60
N HIS A 73 4.02 2.76 -4.72
CA HIS A 73 3.27 3.98 -4.97
C HIS A 73 1.85 3.84 -4.42
N TRP A 74 1.52 4.65 -3.41
CA TRP A 74 0.17 4.67 -2.83
C TRP A 74 -0.66 5.81 -3.43
N LYS A 75 -1.74 5.45 -4.12
CA LYS A 75 -2.70 6.38 -4.73
C LYS A 75 -4.01 6.38 -3.94
N PHE A 76 -4.56 7.57 -3.77
CA PHE A 76 -5.87 7.75 -3.18
C PHE A 76 -6.88 8.18 -4.24
N ILE A 77 -8.10 7.65 -4.16
CA ILE A 77 -9.22 8.15 -4.98
C ILE A 77 -9.61 9.56 -4.54
N PRO A 78 -10.24 10.37 -5.43
CA PRO A 78 -10.83 11.64 -5.04
C PRO A 78 -11.85 11.46 -3.90
N ASP A 79 -11.95 12.45 -3.02
CA ASP A 79 -12.96 12.44 -1.95
C ASP A 79 -14.36 12.33 -2.54
N ARG A 80 -15.20 11.52 -1.89
CA ARG A 80 -16.60 11.26 -2.29
C ARG A 80 -16.76 10.66 -3.70
N ALA A 81 -15.72 10.04 -4.26
CA ALA A 81 -15.76 9.34 -5.55
C ALA A 81 -15.62 7.81 -5.42
N PRO A 82 -16.57 7.10 -4.78
CA PRO A 82 -16.46 5.65 -4.53
C PRO A 82 -16.38 4.78 -5.78
N TRP A 83 -16.83 5.29 -6.95
CA TRP A 83 -16.77 4.57 -8.22
C TRP A 83 -15.36 4.45 -8.82
N MET A 84 -14.40 5.27 -8.37
CA MET A 84 -13.05 5.39 -8.97
C MET A 84 -12.10 4.20 -8.67
N GLY A 85 -12.62 3.07 -8.18
CA GLY A 85 -11.86 1.84 -7.89
C GLY A 85 -12.54 0.54 -8.34
N GLY A 86 -13.65 0.62 -9.08
CA GLY A 86 -14.45 -0.54 -9.50
C GLY A 86 -14.06 -1.14 -10.84
N TYR A 87 -12.78 -1.08 -11.22
CA TYR A 87 -12.31 -1.57 -12.52
C TYR A 87 -12.03 -3.06 -12.55
#